data_AF-W9HDE0-F1
#
_entry.id   AF-W9HDE0-F1
#
_cell.length_a   1.000
_cell.length_b   1.000
_cell.length_c   1.000
_cell.angle_alpha   90.00
_cell.angle_beta   90.00
_cell.angle_gamma   90.00
#
_symmetry.space_group_name_H-M   'P 1'
#
loop_
_entity.id
_entity.type
_entity.pdbx_description
1 polymer ?
#
loop_
_entity_poly.entity_id
_entity_poly.type
_entity_poly.pdbx_seq_one_letter_code
_entity_poly.pdbx_strand_id
1 'polypeptide(L)'
;MMRTYVEGIGVLGPGLCGWPAAREALAGARPHVDVGVTLAPSPLLPAAERRRCVPTVRLAMAVGAEAVAHADRDPSEVATVFTSSSGDPDTLHQILETLASDQRELSPTRFHNSVHNAPAGYWSIATRSREPSTSLSREDDSFPAGLIEAAAEASVDGWVVALIAYDLPYPAPLDAVRRIVAPFGVALLLNPERTSRSLARLDIALSARTGEATRMADAGLEALRTGNPAARSLPLLAALACGRETSVILDFGPSQQITVKVSPPC
;
A
#
# COMPACT_ATOMS: atom_id res chain seq x y z
N MET A 1 -22.22 -2.74 -0.17
CA MET A 1 -21.38 -3.24 0.93
C MET A 1 -20.63 -4.44 0.37
N MET A 2 -19.31 -4.44 0.45
CA MET A 2 -18.43 -5.50 -0.06
C MET A 2 -17.86 -6.25 1.13
N ARG A 3 -17.81 -7.58 1.04
CA ARG A 3 -17.26 -8.43 2.10
C ARG A 3 -16.08 -9.21 1.57
N THR A 4 -14.98 -9.16 2.31
CA THR A 4 -13.75 -9.90 1.98
C THR A 4 -13.06 -10.36 3.25
N TYR A 5 -12.09 -11.26 3.12
CA TYR A 5 -11.29 -11.78 4.22
C TYR A 5 -9.82 -11.42 4.03
N VAL A 6 -9.16 -10.91 5.07
CA VAL A 6 -7.72 -10.64 5.03
C VAL A 6 -7.00 -11.94 5.38
N GLU A 7 -6.08 -12.41 4.54
CA GLU A 7 -5.23 -13.58 4.82
C GLU A 7 -3.77 -13.20 5.04
N GLY A 8 -3.33 -12.10 4.46
CA GLY A 8 -1.93 -11.68 4.46
C GLY A 8 -1.82 -10.18 4.64
N ILE A 9 -0.77 -9.77 5.34
CA ILE A 9 -0.46 -8.37 5.61
C ILE A 9 1.04 -8.20 5.49
N GLY A 10 1.47 -7.19 4.75
CA GLY A 10 2.84 -6.70 4.70
C GLY A 10 2.89 -5.22 4.98
N VAL A 11 3.89 -4.75 5.72
CA VAL A 11 4.01 -3.35 6.13
C VAL A 11 5.48 -2.94 6.18
N LEU A 12 5.81 -1.80 5.60
CA LEU A 12 7.13 -1.21 5.74
C LEU A 12 7.02 0.31 5.90
N GLY A 13 7.43 0.82 7.04
CA GLY A 13 7.42 2.24 7.37
C GLY A 13 8.32 2.57 8.56
N PRO A 14 8.45 3.84 8.95
CA PRO A 14 9.33 4.23 10.06
C PRO A 14 8.86 3.59 11.37
N GLY A 15 9.72 2.77 11.98
CA GLY A 15 9.37 1.98 13.17
C GLY A 15 8.42 0.79 12.93
N LEU A 16 8.07 0.51 11.68
CA LEU A 16 7.13 -0.54 11.26
C LEU A 16 7.80 -1.44 10.23
N CYS A 17 8.79 -2.23 10.68
CA CYS A 17 9.58 -3.13 9.82
C CYS A 17 8.94 -4.53 9.76
N GLY A 18 7.99 -4.70 8.85
CA GLY A 18 7.24 -5.93 8.69
C GLY A 18 6.03 -6.05 9.62
N TRP A 19 5.07 -6.89 9.25
CA TRP A 19 3.82 -7.10 9.97
C TRP A 19 4.02 -7.58 11.42
N PRO A 20 4.93 -8.52 11.75
CA PRO A 20 5.12 -8.94 13.14
C PRO A 20 5.49 -7.77 14.07
N ALA A 21 6.43 -6.91 13.65
CA ALA A 21 6.83 -5.73 14.42
C ALA A 21 5.74 -4.66 14.43
N ALA A 22 5.11 -4.40 13.28
CA ALA A 22 4.03 -3.45 13.16
C ALA A 22 2.83 -3.82 14.05
N ARG A 23 2.46 -5.11 14.11
CA ARG A 23 1.37 -5.62 14.94
C ARG A 23 1.60 -5.31 16.42
N GLU A 24 2.82 -5.50 16.93
CA GLU A 24 3.14 -5.21 18.34
C GLU A 24 3.01 -3.71 18.65
N ALA A 25 3.51 -2.84 17.77
CA ALA A 25 3.38 -1.40 17.94
C ALA A 25 1.92 -0.92 17.83
N LEU A 26 1.19 -1.41 16.82
CA LEU A 26 -0.20 -1.02 16.55
C LEU A 26 -1.19 -1.56 17.59
N ALA A 27 -0.90 -2.71 18.20
CA ALA A 27 -1.67 -3.24 19.34
C ALA A 27 -1.31 -2.59 20.68
N GLY A 28 -0.32 -1.67 20.71
CA GLY A 28 0.15 -1.01 21.93
C GLY A 28 1.00 -1.90 22.85
N ALA A 29 1.46 -3.06 22.36
CA ALA A 29 2.32 -3.97 23.12
C ALA A 29 3.77 -3.46 23.20
N ARG A 30 4.18 -2.61 22.26
CA ARG A 30 5.47 -1.90 22.28
C ARG A 30 5.27 -0.44 21.87
N PRO A 31 6.04 0.50 22.43
CA PRO A 31 6.01 1.89 21.97
C PRO A 31 6.48 1.99 20.52
N HIS A 32 5.84 2.86 19.74
CA HIS A 32 6.32 3.23 18.42
C HIS A 32 7.58 4.10 18.56
N VAL A 33 8.61 3.77 17.79
CA VAL A 33 9.85 4.55 17.72
C VAL A 33 10.22 4.70 16.26
N ASP A 34 10.31 5.94 15.80
CA ASP A 34 10.78 6.24 14.44
C ASP A 34 12.28 5.94 14.35
N VAL A 35 12.63 4.97 13.51
CA VAL A 35 14.01 4.57 13.19
C VAL A 35 14.33 4.69 11.70
N GLY A 36 13.51 5.42 10.93
CA GLY A 36 13.61 5.51 9.47
C GLY A 36 13.25 4.20 8.74
N VAL A 37 13.48 4.18 7.43
CA VAL A 37 13.15 3.04 6.54
C VAL A 37 14.35 2.69 5.68
N THR A 38 14.70 1.40 5.63
CA THR A 38 15.70 0.87 4.70
C THR A 38 15.03 0.06 3.60
N LEU A 39 15.25 0.45 2.35
CA LEU A 39 14.69 -0.22 1.16
C LEU A 39 15.72 -1.18 0.55
N ALA A 40 15.56 -2.47 0.82
CA ALA A 40 16.40 -3.50 0.24
C ALA A 40 15.92 -3.88 -1.19
N PRO A 41 16.84 -4.26 -2.10
CA PRO A 41 16.44 -4.86 -3.37
C PRO A 41 15.67 -6.17 -3.17
N SER A 42 14.59 -6.38 -3.93
CA SER A 42 13.79 -7.61 -3.80
C SER A 42 14.56 -8.84 -4.30
N PRO A 43 14.64 -9.93 -3.50
CA PRO A 43 15.27 -11.17 -3.94
C PRO A 43 14.43 -11.91 -5.00
N LEU A 44 13.13 -11.60 -5.12
CA LEU A 44 12.23 -12.21 -6.09
C LEU A 44 12.55 -11.81 -7.54
N LEU A 45 13.17 -10.64 -7.72
CA LEU A 45 13.48 -10.12 -9.04
C LEU A 45 14.74 -10.77 -9.62
N PRO A 46 14.79 -11.09 -10.92
CA PRO A 46 16.03 -11.46 -11.58
C PRO A 46 17.06 -10.32 -11.55
N ALA A 47 18.33 -10.66 -11.75
CA ALA A 47 19.44 -9.74 -11.50
C ALA A 47 19.38 -8.45 -12.36
N ALA A 48 18.88 -8.52 -13.59
CA ALA A 48 18.81 -7.37 -14.48
C ALA A 48 17.76 -6.36 -14.01
N GLU A 49 16.56 -6.84 -13.70
CA GLU A 49 15.43 -6.05 -13.20
C GLU A 49 15.77 -5.46 -11.83
N ARG A 50 16.34 -6.26 -10.94
CA ARG A 50 16.75 -5.83 -9.59
C ARG A 50 17.69 -4.63 -9.60
N ARG A 51 18.57 -4.53 -10.61
CA ARG A 51 19.50 -3.38 -10.79
C ARG A 51 18.81 -2.13 -11.32
N ARG A 52 17.66 -2.27 -11.98
CA ARG A 52 16.90 -1.17 -12.63
C ARG A 52 15.77 -0.63 -11.75
N CYS A 53 15.44 -1.31 -10.65
CA CYS A 53 14.36 -0.91 -9.76
C CYS A 53 14.64 0.38 -9.00
N VAL A 54 13.71 1.31 -9.16
CA VAL A 54 13.58 2.53 -8.37
C VAL A 54 13.08 2.23 -6.95
N PRO A 55 13.25 3.16 -5.99
CA PRO A 55 12.86 2.95 -4.59
C PRO A 55 11.39 2.57 -4.38
N THR A 56 10.46 3.13 -5.15
CA THR A 56 9.01 2.79 -5.04
C THR A 56 8.72 1.35 -5.40
N VAL A 57 9.37 0.82 -6.46
CA VAL A 57 9.30 -0.59 -6.81
C VAL A 57 9.85 -1.46 -5.67
N ARG A 58 10.98 -1.09 -5.05
CA ARG A 58 11.54 -1.86 -3.92
C ARG A 58 10.58 -1.93 -2.75
N LEU A 59 9.94 -0.80 -2.41
CA LEU A 59 8.96 -0.73 -1.33
C LEU A 59 7.72 -1.58 -1.64
N ALA A 60 7.13 -1.42 -2.83
CA ALA A 60 5.96 -2.20 -3.26
C ALA A 60 6.25 -3.70 -3.28
N MET A 61 7.40 -4.11 -3.82
CA MET A 61 7.83 -5.51 -3.84
C MET A 61 8.05 -6.06 -2.43
N ALA A 62 8.61 -5.27 -1.51
CA ALA A 62 8.86 -5.71 -0.14
C ALA A 62 7.55 -6.01 0.61
N VAL A 63 6.59 -5.09 0.60
CA VAL A 63 5.32 -5.26 1.32
C VAL A 63 4.42 -6.29 0.66
N GLY A 64 4.39 -6.33 -0.68
CA GLY A 64 3.63 -7.35 -1.42
C GLY A 64 4.16 -8.77 -1.16
N ALA A 65 5.49 -8.95 -1.21
CA ALA A 65 6.12 -10.24 -0.93
C ALA A 65 5.85 -10.71 0.50
N GLU A 66 5.91 -9.78 1.46
CA GLU A 66 5.58 -10.09 2.85
C GLU A 66 4.12 -10.51 3.01
N ALA A 67 3.16 -9.80 2.39
CA ALA A 67 1.75 -10.15 2.49
C ALA A 67 1.44 -11.53 1.91
N VAL A 68 2.01 -11.86 0.74
CA VAL A 68 1.84 -13.18 0.13
C VAL A 68 2.49 -14.29 0.97
N ALA A 69 3.71 -14.05 1.47
CA ALA A 69 4.39 -15.01 2.34
C ALA A 69 3.63 -15.23 3.66
N HIS A 70 3.08 -14.17 4.24
CA HIS A 70 2.27 -14.24 5.46
C HIS A 70 0.97 -15.04 5.22
N ALA A 71 0.37 -14.93 4.04
CA ALA A 71 -0.80 -15.71 3.64
C ALA A 71 -0.49 -17.13 3.17
N ASP A 72 0.79 -17.54 3.07
CA ASP A 72 1.21 -18.83 2.49
C ASP A 72 0.53 -19.10 1.13
N ARG A 73 0.61 -18.11 0.22
CA ARG A 73 0.00 -18.15 -1.12
C ARG A 73 1.09 -18.23 -2.20
N ASP A 74 0.77 -18.86 -3.32
CA ASP A 74 1.58 -18.72 -4.53
C ASP A 74 1.32 -17.33 -5.14
N PRO A 75 2.32 -16.45 -5.24
CA PRO A 75 2.13 -15.11 -5.82
C PRO A 75 1.74 -15.12 -7.29
N SER A 76 1.91 -16.23 -8.01
CA SER A 76 1.51 -16.35 -9.42
C SER A 76 -0.01 -16.48 -9.62
N GLU A 77 -0.74 -16.85 -8.57
CA GLU A 77 -2.21 -17.04 -8.55
C GLU A 77 -2.94 -15.87 -7.87
N VAL A 78 -2.26 -14.74 -7.65
CA VAL A 78 -2.79 -13.58 -6.94
C VAL A 78 -2.93 -12.40 -7.90
N ALA A 79 -4.17 -11.93 -8.06
CA ALA A 79 -4.47 -10.66 -8.72
C ALA A 79 -3.94 -9.49 -7.89
N THR A 80 -3.71 -8.34 -8.51
CA THR A 80 -3.08 -7.21 -7.81
C THR A 80 -3.74 -5.88 -8.08
N VAL A 81 -3.90 -5.08 -7.03
CA VAL A 81 -4.25 -3.66 -7.13
C VAL A 81 -3.10 -2.85 -6.55
N PHE A 82 -2.36 -2.16 -7.41
CA PHE A 82 -1.32 -1.23 -7.00
C PHE A 82 -1.90 0.18 -6.84
N THR A 83 -1.52 0.85 -5.78
CA THR A 83 -1.96 2.23 -5.53
C THR A 83 -0.84 3.10 -4.99
N SER A 84 -0.75 4.32 -5.50
CA SER A 84 0.18 5.35 -5.06
C SER A 84 -0.39 6.70 -5.45
N SER A 85 -0.14 7.72 -4.63
CA SER A 85 -0.52 9.09 -4.92
C SER A 85 0.04 9.58 -6.25
N SER A 86 1.29 9.25 -6.58
CA SER A 86 1.93 9.79 -7.80
C SER A 86 2.91 8.86 -8.53
N GLY A 87 3.10 7.61 -8.07
CA GLY A 87 4.10 6.72 -8.67
C GLY A 87 5.48 6.96 -8.06
N ASP A 88 6.50 7.21 -8.90
CA ASP A 88 7.88 7.40 -8.44
C ASP A 88 8.33 8.88 -8.41
N PRO A 89 8.45 9.49 -7.21
CA PRO A 89 8.79 10.91 -7.06
C PRO A 89 10.14 11.29 -7.67
N ASP A 90 11.17 10.45 -7.45
CA ASP A 90 12.54 10.71 -7.94
C ASP A 90 12.60 10.68 -9.47
N THR A 91 11.95 9.69 -10.08
CA THR A 91 11.87 9.57 -11.54
C THR A 91 11.13 10.75 -12.14
N LEU A 92 9.99 11.15 -11.55
CA LEU A 92 9.24 12.34 -11.99
C LEU A 92 10.11 13.59 -11.92
N HIS A 93 10.76 13.82 -10.77
CA HIS A 93 11.64 14.97 -10.56
C HIS A 93 12.75 15.03 -11.61
N GLN A 94 13.50 13.94 -11.80
CA GLN A 94 14.61 13.89 -12.76
C GLN A 94 14.15 14.10 -14.21
N ILE A 95 12.97 13.61 -14.59
CA ILE A 95 12.40 13.84 -15.91
C ILE A 95 12.08 15.33 -16.09
N LEU A 96 11.44 15.96 -15.11
CA LEU A 96 11.11 17.38 -15.16
C LEU A 96 12.37 18.26 -15.22
N GLU A 97 13.41 17.95 -14.45
CA GLU A 97 14.71 18.62 -14.53
C GLU A 97 15.33 18.50 -15.92
N THR A 98 15.32 17.28 -16.50
CA THR A 98 15.86 17.05 -17.84
C THR A 98 15.11 17.88 -18.89
N LEU A 99 13.78 17.91 -18.82
CA LEU A 99 12.93 18.67 -19.74
C LEU A 99 13.08 20.19 -19.60
N ALA A 100 13.37 20.68 -18.39
CA ALA A 100 13.63 22.09 -18.11
C ALA A 100 15.03 22.54 -18.55
N SER A 101 15.94 21.59 -18.82
CA SER A 101 17.31 21.87 -19.28
C SER A 101 17.43 21.99 -20.80
N ASP A 102 18.59 22.43 -21.28
CA ASP A 102 18.94 22.46 -22.71
C ASP A 102 19.18 21.05 -23.28
N GLN A 103 19.53 20.06 -22.44
CA GLN A 103 19.75 18.67 -22.83
C GLN A 103 18.52 17.81 -22.51
N ARG A 104 17.65 17.64 -23.51
CA ARG A 104 16.35 16.97 -23.33
C ARG A 104 16.37 15.46 -23.61
N GLU A 105 17.54 14.84 -23.56
CA GLU A 105 17.67 13.40 -23.78
C GLU A 105 17.25 12.63 -22.53
N LEU A 106 16.15 11.90 -22.63
CA LEU A 106 15.64 11.07 -21.53
C LEU A 106 16.23 9.66 -21.60
N SER A 107 16.76 9.19 -20.46
CA SER A 107 17.20 7.79 -20.31
C SER A 107 16.01 6.84 -20.54
N PRO A 108 16.13 5.85 -21.46
CA PRO A 108 15.07 4.86 -21.66
C PRO A 108 14.70 4.08 -20.40
N THR A 109 15.68 3.79 -19.54
CA THR A 109 15.43 3.09 -18.26
C THR A 109 14.66 3.97 -17.29
N ARG A 110 14.92 5.27 -17.28
CA ARG A 110 14.18 6.23 -16.44
C ARG A 110 12.74 6.37 -16.94
N PHE A 111 12.54 6.50 -18.24
CA PHE A 111 11.21 6.56 -18.83
C PHE A 111 10.39 5.28 -18.56
N HIS A 112 11.03 4.10 -18.60
CA HIS A 112 10.35 2.85 -18.22
C HIS A 112 9.82 2.86 -16.77
N ASN A 113 10.52 3.51 -15.84
CA ASN A 113 10.08 3.61 -14.44
C ASN A 113 9.14 4.81 -14.19
N SER A 114 8.80 5.63 -15.21
CA SER A 114 7.96 6.81 -15.02
C SER A 114 6.46 6.53 -15.10
N VAL A 115 6.08 5.37 -15.63
CA VAL A 115 4.67 4.96 -15.69
C VAL A 115 4.22 4.50 -14.30
N HIS A 116 2.98 4.86 -13.91
CA HIS A 116 2.45 4.56 -12.58
C HIS A 116 2.41 3.05 -12.28
N ASN A 117 2.16 2.24 -13.30
CA ASN A 117 2.12 0.78 -13.21
C ASN A 117 3.50 0.10 -13.26
N ALA A 118 4.62 0.83 -13.15
CA ALA A 118 5.95 0.21 -13.15
C ALA A 118 6.08 -0.87 -12.06
N PRO A 119 5.66 -0.66 -10.79
CA PRO A 119 5.68 -1.72 -9.78
C PRO A 119 4.86 -2.97 -10.15
N ALA A 120 3.71 -2.81 -10.80
CA ALA A 120 2.93 -3.94 -11.30
C ALA A 120 3.69 -4.75 -12.37
N GLY A 121 4.38 -4.05 -13.28
CA GLY A 121 5.27 -4.67 -14.26
C GLY A 121 6.37 -5.51 -13.61
N TYR A 122 7.09 -4.95 -12.63
CA TYR A 122 8.11 -5.70 -11.89
C TYR A 122 7.53 -6.86 -11.08
N TRP A 123 6.36 -6.69 -10.48
CA TRP A 123 5.66 -7.76 -9.77
C TRP A 123 5.36 -8.94 -10.69
N SER A 124 4.69 -8.70 -11.82
CA SER A 124 4.37 -9.77 -12.79
C SER A 124 5.61 -10.51 -13.31
N ILE A 125 6.74 -9.80 -13.53
CA ILE A 125 7.99 -10.45 -13.92
C ILE A 125 8.53 -11.33 -12.79
N ALA A 126 8.53 -10.83 -11.55
CA ALA A 126 9.06 -11.54 -10.39
C ALA A 126 8.24 -12.78 -10.05
N THR A 127 6.91 -12.66 -10.10
CA THR A 127 5.98 -13.70 -9.64
C THR A 127 5.49 -14.59 -10.76
N ARG A 128 5.69 -14.20 -12.02
CA ARG A 128 5.12 -14.81 -13.22
C ARG A 128 3.59 -14.85 -13.21
N SER A 129 2.95 -14.03 -12.37
CA SER A 129 1.50 -13.89 -12.35
C SER A 129 0.99 -13.40 -13.70
N ARG A 130 -0.11 -14.01 -14.15
CA ARG A 130 -0.90 -13.59 -15.33
C ARG A 130 -2.30 -13.15 -14.94
N GLU A 131 -2.54 -13.02 -13.63
CA GLU A 131 -3.81 -12.58 -13.08
C GLU A 131 -4.06 -11.09 -13.35
N PRO A 132 -5.31 -10.62 -13.19
CA PRO A 132 -5.64 -9.20 -13.32
C PRO A 132 -4.73 -8.31 -12.47
N SER A 133 -4.33 -7.18 -13.05
CA SER A 133 -3.49 -6.20 -12.37
C SER A 133 -3.93 -4.77 -12.67
N THR A 134 -4.43 -4.09 -11.65
CA THR A 134 -4.88 -2.70 -11.72
C THR A 134 -3.84 -1.77 -11.07
N SER A 135 -3.62 -0.58 -11.63
CA SER A 135 -2.80 0.47 -11.02
C SER A 135 -3.58 1.78 -11.02
N LEU A 136 -3.80 2.35 -9.84
CA LEU A 136 -4.63 3.54 -9.68
C LEU A 136 -3.99 4.60 -8.78
N SER A 137 -4.39 5.85 -8.99
CA SER A 137 -4.02 6.98 -8.17
C SER A 137 -5.27 7.82 -7.86
N ARG A 138 -5.35 8.29 -6.62
CA ARG A 138 -6.36 9.25 -6.17
C ARG A 138 -5.78 10.18 -5.10
N GLU A 139 -4.58 10.69 -5.35
CA GLU A 139 -3.86 11.55 -4.39
C GLU A 139 -3.84 10.97 -2.96
N ASP A 140 -4.35 11.71 -1.96
CA ASP A 140 -4.38 11.27 -0.56
C ASP A 140 -5.38 10.12 -0.30
N ASP A 141 -6.36 9.95 -1.18
CA ASP A 141 -7.36 8.87 -1.14
C ASP A 141 -6.91 7.61 -1.90
N SER A 142 -5.64 7.53 -2.32
CA SER A 142 -5.13 6.42 -3.14
C SER A 142 -5.29 5.06 -2.44
N PHE A 143 -4.93 4.94 -1.15
CA PHE A 143 -5.16 3.70 -0.39
C PHE A 143 -6.67 3.38 -0.24
N PRO A 144 -7.53 4.30 0.24
CA PRO A 144 -8.99 4.11 0.26
C PRO A 144 -9.59 3.66 -1.07
N ALA A 145 -9.17 4.27 -2.19
CA ALA A 145 -9.61 3.89 -3.54
C ALA A 145 -9.18 2.46 -3.90
N GLY A 146 -7.92 2.12 -3.63
CA GLY A 146 -7.39 0.78 -3.83
C GLY A 146 -8.11 -0.27 -2.98
N LEU A 147 -8.53 0.08 -1.76
CA LEU A 147 -9.31 -0.81 -0.90
C LEU A 147 -10.70 -1.11 -1.47
N ILE A 148 -11.37 -0.11 -2.06
CA ILE A 148 -12.64 -0.33 -2.77
C ILE A 148 -12.44 -1.24 -3.96
N GLU A 149 -11.44 -0.94 -4.80
CA GLU A 149 -11.16 -1.72 -6.01
C GLU A 149 -10.82 -3.17 -5.68
N ALA A 150 -9.86 -3.40 -4.77
CA ALA A 150 -9.46 -4.74 -4.38
C ALA A 150 -10.60 -5.53 -3.69
N ALA A 151 -11.45 -4.84 -2.92
CA ALA A 151 -12.64 -5.48 -2.35
C ALA A 151 -13.71 -5.80 -3.39
N ALA A 152 -13.83 -5.00 -4.45
CA ALA A 152 -14.73 -5.28 -5.57
C ALA A 152 -14.23 -6.49 -6.36
N GLU A 153 -12.95 -6.49 -6.79
CA GLU A 153 -12.31 -7.61 -7.49
C GLU A 153 -12.41 -8.90 -6.65
N ALA A 154 -12.22 -8.83 -5.33
CA ALA A 154 -12.39 -9.99 -4.47
C ALA A 154 -13.85 -10.42 -4.33
N SER A 155 -14.74 -9.53 -3.89
CA SER A 155 -16.11 -9.92 -3.48
C SER A 155 -17.12 -10.07 -4.62
N VAL A 156 -16.85 -9.46 -5.78
CA VAL A 156 -17.73 -9.48 -6.95
C VAL A 156 -17.18 -10.42 -8.01
N ASP A 157 -15.89 -10.29 -8.34
CA ASP A 157 -15.27 -11.08 -9.42
C ASP A 157 -14.65 -12.40 -8.91
N GLY A 158 -14.51 -12.56 -7.59
CA GLY A 158 -14.05 -13.81 -6.98
C GLY A 158 -12.53 -14.01 -6.97
N TRP A 159 -11.75 -12.94 -7.16
CA TRP A 159 -10.29 -13.02 -7.18
C TRP A 159 -9.67 -13.02 -5.79
N VAL A 160 -8.55 -13.73 -5.62
CA VAL A 160 -7.64 -13.46 -4.51
C VAL A 160 -6.77 -12.27 -4.91
N VAL A 161 -6.86 -11.17 -4.17
CA VAL A 161 -6.30 -9.87 -4.57
C VAL A 161 -5.29 -9.36 -3.54
N ALA A 162 -4.08 -9.03 -3.97
CA ALA A 162 -3.15 -8.23 -3.18
C ALA A 162 -3.32 -6.75 -3.50
N LEU A 163 -3.90 -5.99 -2.56
CA LEU A 163 -3.83 -4.53 -2.55
C LEU A 163 -2.44 -4.12 -2.07
N ILE A 164 -1.67 -3.39 -2.89
CA ILE A 164 -0.31 -2.94 -2.58
C ILE A 164 -0.27 -1.41 -2.71
N ALA A 165 -0.20 -0.72 -1.57
CA ALA A 165 -0.12 0.73 -1.50
C ALA A 165 1.27 1.21 -1.06
N TYR A 166 1.80 2.23 -1.71
CA TYR A 166 3.15 2.73 -1.44
C TYR A 166 3.30 4.21 -1.82
N ASP A 167 4.02 4.95 -1.00
CA ASP A 167 4.36 6.35 -1.29
C ASP A 167 5.69 6.75 -0.64
N LEU A 168 6.45 7.59 -1.33
CA LEU A 168 7.75 8.11 -0.89
C LEU A 168 7.78 9.65 -0.89
N PRO A 169 8.66 10.27 -0.09
CA PRO A 169 8.94 11.70 -0.15
C PRO A 169 9.38 12.15 -1.54
N TYR A 170 9.04 13.38 -1.90
CA TYR A 170 9.55 14.01 -3.12
C TYR A 170 10.91 14.67 -2.85
N PRO A 171 11.78 14.76 -3.88
CA PRO A 171 12.89 15.70 -3.86
C PRO A 171 12.41 17.16 -3.85
N ALA A 172 13.25 18.06 -3.34
CA ALA A 172 13.09 19.48 -3.60
C ALA A 172 13.25 19.76 -5.11
N PRO A 173 12.47 20.67 -5.73
CA PRO A 173 11.53 21.59 -5.09
C PRO A 173 10.10 21.04 -4.94
N LEU A 174 9.80 19.85 -5.46
CA LEU A 174 8.43 19.31 -5.48
C LEU A 174 7.87 19.06 -4.07
N ASP A 175 8.74 18.71 -3.11
CA ASP A 175 8.36 18.56 -1.68
C ASP A 175 7.71 19.83 -1.09
N ALA A 176 8.06 21.02 -1.59
CA ALA A 176 7.47 22.28 -1.12
C ALA A 176 5.99 22.44 -1.51
N VAL A 177 5.53 21.72 -2.53
CA VAL A 177 4.15 21.76 -3.04
C VAL A 177 3.37 20.52 -2.62
N ARG A 178 4.02 19.35 -2.62
CA ARG A 178 3.43 18.09 -2.20
C ARG A 178 4.37 17.38 -1.25
N ARG A 179 4.13 17.54 0.05
CA ARG A 179 4.94 16.91 1.08
C ARG A 179 4.45 15.50 1.39
N ILE A 180 5.36 14.54 1.39
CA ILE A 180 5.16 13.19 1.93
C ILE A 180 6.22 12.96 3.00
N VAL A 181 5.80 12.70 4.24
CA VAL A 181 6.68 12.85 5.42
C VAL A 181 7.72 11.75 5.58
N ALA A 182 7.45 10.56 5.05
CA ALA A 182 8.35 9.41 5.10
C ALA A 182 7.92 8.33 4.08
N PRO A 183 8.80 7.41 3.69
CA PRO A 183 8.41 6.21 2.94
C PRO A 183 7.44 5.36 3.75
N PHE A 184 6.33 4.93 3.14
CA PHE A 184 5.42 3.97 3.75
C PHE A 184 4.81 3.08 2.69
N GLY A 185 4.79 1.77 2.96
CA GLY A 185 4.15 0.77 2.15
C GLY A 185 3.29 -0.16 3.00
N VAL A 186 2.19 -0.61 2.43
CA VAL A 186 1.32 -1.63 3.00
C VAL A 186 0.82 -2.55 1.90
N ALA A 187 0.67 -3.83 2.21
CA ALA A 187 -0.07 -4.75 1.39
C ALA A 187 -1.09 -5.54 2.20
N LEU A 188 -2.28 -5.74 1.64
CA LEU A 188 -3.34 -6.58 2.18
C LEU A 188 -3.70 -7.64 1.14
N LEU A 189 -3.61 -8.91 1.52
CA LEU A 189 -4.11 -10.01 0.69
C LEU A 189 -5.55 -10.31 1.08
N LEU A 190 -6.45 -10.03 0.15
CA LEU A 190 -7.90 -10.11 0.27
C LEU A 190 -8.41 -11.36 -0.46
N ASN A 191 -9.22 -12.16 0.20
CA ASN A 191 -9.83 -13.36 -0.34
C ASN A 191 -11.36 -13.22 -0.31
N PRO A 192 -12.10 -13.57 -1.39
CA PRO A 192 -13.57 -13.62 -1.41
C PRO A 192 -14.16 -14.45 -0.27
N GLU A 193 -13.53 -15.58 0.01
CA GLU A 193 -14.05 -16.59 0.92
C GLU A 193 -13.16 -16.74 2.15
N ARG A 194 -13.79 -17.16 3.25
CA ARG A 194 -13.07 -17.52 4.46
C ARG A 194 -12.26 -18.78 4.23
N THR A 195 -11.02 -18.78 4.71
CA THR A 195 -10.19 -19.98 4.80
C THR A 195 -9.65 -20.15 6.21
N SER A 196 -8.92 -21.23 6.45
CA SER A 196 -8.15 -21.44 7.69
C SER A 196 -7.06 -20.40 7.92
N ARG A 197 -6.68 -19.62 6.89
CA ARG A 197 -5.65 -18.58 6.92
C ARG A 197 -6.22 -17.18 7.14
N SER A 198 -7.54 -17.03 7.11
CA SER A 198 -8.17 -15.71 7.30
C SER A 198 -7.86 -15.16 8.69
N LEU A 199 -7.30 -13.96 8.71
CA LEU A 199 -6.95 -13.17 9.91
C LEU A 199 -8.14 -12.37 10.42
N ALA A 200 -8.99 -11.88 9.51
CA ALA A 200 -10.17 -11.08 9.82
C ALA A 200 -11.14 -11.04 8.63
N ARG A 201 -12.40 -10.75 8.92
CA ARG A 201 -13.40 -10.35 7.93
C ARG A 201 -13.47 -8.82 7.85
N LEU A 202 -13.48 -8.29 6.63
CA LEU A 202 -13.77 -6.89 6.34
C LEU A 202 -15.15 -6.76 5.70
N ASP A 203 -15.94 -5.86 6.27
CA ASP A 203 -17.22 -5.43 5.76
C ASP A 203 -17.07 -3.95 5.36
N ILE A 204 -16.97 -3.66 4.06
CA ILE A 204 -16.57 -2.36 3.50
C ILE A 204 -17.78 -1.67 2.87
N ALA A 205 -18.02 -0.42 3.26
CA ALA A 205 -19.12 0.39 2.75
C ALA A 205 -18.67 1.82 2.41
N LEU A 206 -18.94 2.25 1.18
CA LEU A 206 -18.86 3.65 0.77
C LEU A 206 -20.17 4.35 1.15
N SER A 207 -20.09 5.48 1.85
CA SER A 207 -21.24 6.27 2.25
C SER A 207 -20.98 7.77 2.11
N ALA A 208 -22.04 8.57 2.22
CA ALA A 208 -21.88 9.99 2.49
C ALA A 208 -21.05 10.19 3.77
N ARG A 209 -20.27 11.27 3.83
CA ARG A 209 -19.48 11.64 5.01
C ARG A 209 -20.42 11.97 6.15
N THR A 210 -20.29 11.26 7.27
CA THR A 210 -21.08 11.45 8.49
C THR A 210 -20.23 11.60 9.74
N GLY A 211 -18.93 11.31 9.67
CA GLY A 211 -18.00 11.43 10.79
C GLY A 211 -16.59 11.81 10.34
N GLU A 212 -15.69 11.90 11.32
CA GLU A 212 -14.26 12.09 11.07
C GLU A 212 -13.58 10.75 10.80
N ALA A 213 -12.51 10.78 10.02
CA ALA A 213 -11.64 9.62 9.86
C ALA A 213 -11.05 9.18 11.19
N THR A 214 -10.94 7.85 11.36
CA THR A 214 -10.34 7.26 12.56
C THR A 214 -8.87 7.68 12.66
N ARG A 215 -8.49 8.17 13.85
CA ARG A 215 -7.14 8.67 14.14
C ARG A 215 -6.30 7.63 14.87
N MET A 216 -4.99 7.79 14.83
CA MET A 216 -4.08 7.02 15.67
C MET A 216 -3.97 7.66 17.06
N ALA A 217 -3.88 6.83 18.09
CA ALA A 217 -3.67 7.31 19.46
C ALA A 217 -2.23 7.79 19.70
N ASP A 218 -1.26 7.13 19.06
CA ASP A 218 0.14 7.52 19.08
C ASP A 218 0.39 8.69 18.12
N ALA A 219 1.09 9.73 18.60
CA ALA A 219 1.32 10.95 17.85
C ALA A 219 2.24 10.76 16.64
N GLY A 220 3.23 9.88 16.72
CA GLY A 220 4.12 9.55 15.61
C GLY A 220 3.39 8.81 14.50
N LEU A 221 2.56 7.83 14.88
CA LEU A 221 1.69 7.13 13.94
C LEU A 221 0.62 8.04 13.34
N GLU A 222 0.08 9.01 14.09
CA GLU A 222 -0.88 9.98 13.54
C GLU A 222 -0.23 10.95 12.56
N ALA A 223 0.99 11.42 12.86
CA ALA A 223 1.78 12.24 11.94
C ALA A 223 2.09 11.47 10.64
N LEU A 224 2.41 10.18 10.75
CA LEU A 224 2.62 9.33 9.57
C LEU A 224 1.32 9.10 8.79
N ARG A 225 0.21 8.79 9.46
CA ARG A 225 -1.13 8.62 8.85
C ARG A 225 -1.55 9.85 8.07
N THR A 226 -1.27 11.04 8.61
CA THR A 226 -1.65 12.30 7.98
C THR A 226 -0.68 12.79 6.91
N GLY A 227 0.59 12.39 7.00
CA GLY A 227 1.65 12.83 6.11
C GLY A 227 2.02 11.88 4.98
N ASN A 228 1.41 10.70 4.87
CA ASN A 228 1.64 9.76 3.77
C ASN A 228 0.31 9.12 3.31
N PRO A 229 -0.05 9.17 2.02
CA PRO A 229 -1.31 8.61 1.50
C PRO A 229 -1.47 7.10 1.74
N ALA A 230 -0.45 6.28 1.51
CA ALA A 230 -0.46 4.86 1.84
C ALA A 230 -0.61 4.60 3.36
N ALA A 231 -0.11 5.49 4.21
CA ALA A 231 -0.24 5.40 5.67
C ALA A 231 -1.64 5.75 6.20
N ARG A 232 -2.56 6.22 5.34
CA ARG A 232 -4.00 6.32 5.69
C ARG A 232 -4.60 4.96 6.07
N SER A 233 -3.90 3.86 5.76
CA SER A 233 -4.22 2.49 6.16
C SER A 233 -3.99 2.19 7.65
N LEU A 234 -3.20 3.00 8.38
CA LEU A 234 -2.78 2.71 9.76
C LEU A 234 -3.95 2.39 10.73
N PRO A 235 -5.09 3.10 10.72
CA PRO A 235 -6.22 2.75 11.56
C PRO A 235 -6.80 1.36 11.27
N LEU A 236 -6.83 0.95 10.00
CA LEU A 236 -7.26 -0.39 9.59
C LEU A 236 -6.25 -1.44 10.06
N LEU A 237 -4.95 -1.17 9.90
CA LEU A 237 -3.89 -2.06 10.41
C LEU A 237 -3.95 -2.21 11.94
N ALA A 238 -4.26 -1.14 12.67
CA ALA A 238 -4.44 -1.20 14.12
C ALA A 238 -5.67 -2.04 14.52
N ALA A 239 -6.79 -1.89 13.81
CA ALA A 239 -7.96 -2.73 14.02
C ALA A 239 -7.67 -4.22 13.76
N LEU A 240 -6.91 -4.53 12.70
CA LEU A 240 -6.45 -5.89 12.39
C LEU A 240 -5.48 -6.43 13.46
N ALA A 241 -4.58 -5.59 13.99
CA ALA A 241 -3.64 -5.97 15.04
C ALA A 241 -4.33 -6.29 16.38
N CYS A 242 -5.43 -5.59 16.71
CA CYS A 242 -6.16 -5.80 17.96
C CYS A 242 -6.97 -7.09 17.99
N GLY A 243 -7.35 -7.65 16.83
CA GLY A 243 -8.10 -8.91 16.75
C GLY A 243 -9.49 -8.88 17.38
N ARG A 244 -10.08 -7.69 17.55
CA ARG A 244 -11.43 -7.48 18.12
C ARG A 244 -12.31 -6.74 17.14
N GLU A 245 -13.63 -6.94 17.28
CA GLU A 245 -14.58 -6.22 16.43
C GLU A 245 -14.41 -4.70 16.57
N THR A 246 -14.10 -4.04 15.46
CA THR A 246 -13.76 -2.62 15.40
C THR A 246 -14.31 -2.02 14.13
N SER A 247 -14.76 -0.77 14.19
CA SER A 247 -15.16 0.00 13.00
C SER A 247 -14.14 1.11 12.74
N VAL A 248 -13.68 1.21 11.50
CA VAL A 248 -12.72 2.21 11.03
C VAL A 248 -13.38 3.07 9.96
N ILE A 249 -13.17 4.38 10.04
CA ILE A 249 -13.60 5.35 9.03
C ILE A 249 -12.36 5.86 8.32
N LEU A 250 -12.33 5.72 6.99
CA LEU A 250 -11.31 6.29 6.11
C LEU A 250 -11.93 7.45 5.32
N ASP A 251 -11.17 8.54 5.16
CA ASP A 251 -11.56 9.64 4.27
C ASP A 251 -11.65 9.12 2.82
N PHE A 252 -12.62 9.65 2.06
CA PHE A 252 -12.73 9.41 0.62
C PHE A 252 -13.27 10.66 -0.06
N GLY A 253 -12.39 11.64 -0.23
CA GLY A 253 -12.74 12.95 -0.76
C GLY A 253 -13.59 13.79 0.21
N PRO A 254 -14.16 14.90 -0.27
CA PRO A 254 -14.79 15.90 0.59
C PRO A 254 -16.17 15.48 1.10
N SER A 255 -16.92 14.67 0.35
CA SER A 255 -18.34 14.37 0.63
C SER A 255 -18.61 12.90 0.94
N GLN A 256 -17.61 12.02 0.82
CA GLN A 256 -17.75 10.59 1.05
C GLN A 256 -16.73 10.10 2.09
N GLN A 257 -17.02 8.91 2.63
CA GLN A 257 -16.12 8.19 3.52
C GLN A 257 -16.28 6.68 3.28
N ILE A 258 -15.27 5.91 3.67
CA ILE A 258 -15.35 4.45 3.70
C ILE A 258 -15.43 4.01 5.14
N THR A 259 -16.49 3.26 5.46
CA THR A 259 -16.58 2.54 6.74
C THR A 259 -16.11 1.11 6.53
N VAL A 260 -15.14 0.67 7.31
CA VAL A 260 -14.64 -0.70 7.33
C VAL A 260 -14.92 -1.29 8.70
N LYS A 261 -15.85 -2.25 8.75
CA LYS A 261 -16.05 -3.07 9.94
C LYS A 261 -15.12 -4.26 9.88
N VAL A 262 -14.24 -4.37 10.86
CA VAL A 262 -13.27 -5.46 11.04
C VAL A 262 -13.82 -6.39 12.10
N SER A 263 -14.01 -7.67 11.76
CA SER A 263 -14.43 -8.71 12.71
C SER A 263 -13.42 -9.86 12.72
N PRO A 264 -13.23 -10.57 13.84
CA PRO A 264 -12.44 -11.79 13.87
C PRO A 264 -12.96 -12.83 12.85
N PRO A 265 -12.10 -13.77 12.42
CA PRO A 265 -12.45 -14.78 11.44
C PRO A 265 -13.30 -15.88 12.12
N CYS A 266 -14.59 -15.63 12.33
CA CYS A 266 -15.56 -16.57 12.94
C CYS A 266 -15.45 -17.99 12.39
#